data_AF-A0A9P5MC79-F1
#
_entry.id   AF-A0A9P5MC79-F1
#
_cell.length_a   1.000
_cell.length_b   1.000
_cell.length_c   1.000
_cell.angle_alpha   90.00
_cell.angle_beta   90.00
_cell.angle_gamma   90.00
#
_symmetry.space_group_name_H-M   'P 1'
#
loop_
_entity.id
_entity.type
_entity.pdbx_description
1 polymer ?
#
loop_
_entity_poly.entity_id
_entity_poly.type
_entity_poly.pdbx_seq_one_letter_code
_entity_poly.pdbx_strand_id
1 'polypeptide(L)'
;MPRRLASQVHQATARLLQSKALNTTPVWYEAVSMYPPIPLPPRDSVARPKQRRKPAQVRAEPIEYTADAVRRQFFRDHPFEAMRAQTLVEGETIREPHGVQGKAWTRLRQHGRNPTPEDAVQFAVSLFEHHNTPVPLAYRLAVSQFRSLRSELHVSAEFALNEAQFYGAKFGPNEMERGADLTRRALMTWSHTGAGGRKKQMSIRNRFFAVWKGRTGAPAWSHGVGYTKRWVRGMPPMLWPTQEEKRAAKAARELLNEPGRLLQQKIAAKTAPRGSPTLQSPIQ
;
A
#
# COMPACT_ATOMS: atom_id res chain seq x y z
N MET A 1 -12.22 -42.44 -17.22
CA MET A 1 -12.89 -41.15 -17.46
C MET A 1 -11.90 -40.17 -18.09
N PRO A 2 -12.28 -39.41 -19.13
CA PRO A 2 -11.40 -38.43 -19.75
C PRO A 2 -11.01 -37.35 -18.74
N ARG A 3 -9.72 -36.98 -18.71
CA ARG A 3 -9.22 -35.92 -17.83
C ARG A 3 -9.80 -34.59 -18.30
N ARG A 4 -10.54 -33.91 -17.43
CA ARG A 4 -11.09 -32.58 -17.70
C ARG A 4 -10.01 -31.54 -17.40
N LEU A 5 -9.41 -30.98 -18.45
CA LEU A 5 -8.40 -29.92 -18.34
C LEU A 5 -9.06 -28.57 -18.64
N ALA A 6 -8.99 -27.62 -17.70
CA ALA A 6 -9.62 -26.31 -17.84
C ALA A 6 -9.10 -25.51 -19.04
N SER A 7 -7.83 -25.68 -19.41
CA SER A 7 -7.23 -25.04 -20.58
C SER A 7 -7.74 -25.61 -21.92
N GLN A 8 -8.30 -26.82 -21.93
CA GLN A 8 -8.75 -27.51 -23.15
C GLN A 8 -10.25 -27.41 -23.38
N VAL A 9 -10.94 -26.50 -22.68
CA VAL A 9 -12.40 -26.35 -22.78
C VAL A 9 -12.82 -25.99 -24.21
N HIS A 10 -12.08 -25.13 -24.91
CA HIS A 10 -12.34 -24.78 -26.31
C HIS A 10 -12.21 -26.01 -27.25
N GLN A 11 -11.23 -26.88 -27.01
CA GLN A 11 -11.07 -28.11 -27.79
C GLN A 11 -12.22 -29.10 -27.53
N ALA A 12 -12.67 -29.20 -26.28
CA ALA A 12 -13.81 -30.02 -25.91
C ALA A 12 -15.11 -29.50 -26.54
N THR A 13 -15.36 -28.19 -26.51
CA THR A 13 -16.53 -27.60 -27.18
C THR A 13 -16.46 -27.70 -28.69
N ALA A 14 -15.28 -27.54 -29.29
CA ALA A 14 -15.08 -27.76 -30.72
C ALA A 14 -15.50 -29.19 -31.14
N ARG A 15 -15.10 -30.20 -30.35
CA ARG A 15 -15.51 -31.60 -30.57
C ARG A 15 -17.01 -31.80 -30.43
N LEU A 16 -17.64 -31.17 -29.43
CA LEU A 16 -19.09 -31.27 -29.22
C LEU A 16 -19.90 -30.58 -30.33
N LEU A 17 -19.40 -29.48 -30.88
CA LEU A 17 -19.99 -28.80 -32.04
C LEU A 17 -19.83 -29.66 -33.30
N GLN A 18 -18.65 -30.26 -33.51
CA GLN A 18 -18.40 -31.20 -34.62
C GLN A 18 -19.31 -32.43 -34.57
N SER A 19 -19.50 -33.01 -33.39
CA SER A 19 -20.37 -34.17 -33.20
C SER A 19 -21.86 -33.82 -33.18
N LYS A 20 -22.23 -32.56 -33.42
CA LYS A 20 -23.61 -32.02 -33.31
C LYS A 20 -24.28 -32.34 -31.96
N ALA A 21 -23.49 -32.52 -30.89
CA ALA A 21 -24.01 -32.66 -29.54
C ALA A 21 -24.38 -31.29 -28.95
N LEU A 22 -23.74 -30.23 -29.44
CA LEU A 22 -24.12 -28.84 -29.24
C LEU A 22 -24.57 -28.26 -30.59
N ASN A 23 -25.80 -27.74 -30.61
CA ASN A 23 -26.39 -27.17 -31.84
C ASN A 23 -26.01 -25.69 -32.03
N THR A 24 -25.71 -24.99 -30.94
CA THR A 24 -25.36 -23.57 -30.93
C THR A 24 -23.95 -23.38 -30.42
N THR A 25 -23.17 -22.55 -31.11
CA THR A 25 -21.86 -22.11 -30.62
C THR A 25 -22.06 -21.21 -29.40
N PRO A 26 -21.36 -21.48 -28.28
CA PRO A 26 -21.44 -20.59 -27.14
C PRO A 26 -20.71 -19.27 -27.45
N VAL A 27 -21.26 -18.15 -26.97
CA VAL A 27 -20.80 -16.78 -27.27
C VAL A 27 -19.31 -16.55 -26.98
N TRP A 28 -18.75 -17.23 -25.97
CA TRP A 28 -17.34 -17.08 -25.61
C TRP A 28 -16.38 -17.88 -26.51
N TYR A 29 -16.86 -18.86 -27.30
CA TYR A 29 -16.01 -19.80 -28.04
C TYR A 29 -15.15 -19.10 -29.09
N GLU A 30 -15.74 -18.15 -29.82
CA GLU A 30 -15.04 -17.38 -30.85
C GLU A 30 -13.86 -16.59 -30.26
N ALA A 31 -14.09 -15.88 -29.15
CA ALA A 31 -13.05 -15.13 -28.45
C ALA A 31 -11.90 -16.02 -27.94
N VAL A 32 -12.22 -17.19 -27.37
CA VAL A 32 -11.21 -18.14 -26.89
C VAL A 32 -10.48 -18.84 -28.04
N SER A 33 -11.13 -19.01 -29.20
CA SER A 33 -10.47 -19.54 -30.39
C SER A 33 -9.47 -18.54 -30.99
N MET A 34 -9.77 -17.25 -30.93
CA MET A 34 -8.84 -16.19 -31.36
C MET A 34 -7.68 -16.01 -30.39
N TYR A 35 -7.94 -16.14 -29.08
CA TYR A 35 -6.95 -16.00 -28.01
C TYR A 35 -6.90 -17.27 -27.15
N PRO A 36 -6.25 -18.35 -27.65
CA PRO A 36 -6.22 -19.63 -26.92
C PRO A 36 -5.47 -19.49 -25.59
N PRO A 37 -5.93 -20.17 -24.52
CA PRO A 37 -5.24 -20.15 -23.25
C PRO A 37 -3.87 -20.83 -23.35
N ILE A 38 -2.87 -20.26 -22.70
CA ILE A 38 -1.51 -20.82 -22.66
C ILE A 38 -1.56 -22.21 -22.01
N PRO A 39 -1.08 -23.28 -22.67
CA PRO A 39 -1.04 -24.60 -22.05
C PRO A 39 -0.08 -24.56 -20.86
N LEU A 40 -0.43 -25.23 -19.77
CA LEU A 40 0.46 -25.35 -18.61
C LEU A 40 1.76 -26.02 -19.08
N PRO A 41 2.93 -25.41 -18.81
CA PRO A 41 4.19 -26.03 -19.16
C PRO A 41 4.33 -27.37 -18.43
N PRO A 42 5.01 -28.36 -19.04
CA PRO A 42 5.34 -29.59 -18.33
C PRO A 42 6.17 -29.25 -17.09
N ARG A 43 6.00 -30.02 -16.02
CA ARG A 43 6.83 -29.85 -14.82
C ARG A 43 8.28 -30.16 -15.18
N ASP A 44 9.20 -29.25 -14.84
CA ASP A 44 10.62 -29.45 -15.07
C ASP A 44 11.11 -30.77 -14.49
N SER A 45 11.88 -31.50 -15.28
CA SER A 45 12.46 -32.77 -14.85
C SER A 45 13.60 -32.52 -13.86
N VAL A 46 13.53 -33.14 -12.68
CA VAL A 46 14.68 -33.17 -11.76
C VAL A 46 15.75 -34.08 -12.35
N ALA A 47 16.98 -33.58 -12.47
CA ALA A 47 18.13 -34.42 -12.81
C ALA A 47 18.21 -35.59 -11.83
N ARG A 48 18.18 -36.82 -12.34
CA ARG A 48 18.19 -38.01 -11.50
C ARG A 48 19.52 -38.06 -10.72
N PRO A 49 19.51 -38.11 -9.38
CA PRO A 49 20.74 -38.17 -8.62
C PRO A 49 21.53 -39.44 -9.00
N LYS A 50 22.86 -39.31 -9.17
CA LYS A 50 23.77 -40.43 -9.48
C LYS A 50 23.76 -41.52 -8.41
N GLN A 51 23.39 -41.18 -7.17
CA GLN A 51 23.21 -42.11 -6.06
C GLN A 51 21.72 -42.44 -5.87
N ARG A 52 21.42 -43.66 -5.43
CA ARG A 52 20.07 -44.17 -5.08
C ARG A 52 19.46 -43.44 -3.87
N ARG A 53 19.29 -42.12 -3.97
CA ARG A 53 18.55 -41.30 -3.01
C ARG A 53 17.18 -40.98 -3.61
N LYS A 54 16.19 -40.80 -2.74
CA LYS A 54 14.86 -40.31 -3.15
C LYS A 54 15.08 -39.01 -3.97
N PRO A 55 14.42 -38.85 -5.12
CA PRO A 55 14.58 -37.65 -5.93
C PRO A 55 14.22 -36.43 -5.07
N ALA A 56 15.05 -35.38 -5.14
CA ALA A 56 14.76 -34.13 -4.45
C ALA A 56 13.41 -33.60 -4.96
N GLN A 57 12.56 -33.12 -4.04
CA GLN A 57 11.31 -32.48 -4.44
C GLN A 57 11.65 -31.22 -5.24
N VAL A 58 11.07 -31.05 -6.43
CA VAL A 58 11.12 -29.76 -7.15
C VAL A 58 10.47 -28.72 -6.25
N ARG A 59 11.28 -27.83 -5.69
CA ARG A 59 10.88 -26.66 -4.91
C ARG A 59 11.48 -25.44 -5.56
N ALA A 60 10.79 -24.30 -5.46
CA ALA A 60 11.38 -23.04 -5.87
C ALA A 60 12.65 -22.78 -5.04
N GLU A 61 13.71 -22.34 -5.71
CA GLU A 61 14.95 -21.95 -5.05
C GLU A 61 14.72 -20.65 -4.25
N PRO A 62 15.37 -20.49 -3.08
CA PRO A 62 15.29 -19.25 -2.34
C PRO A 62 15.98 -18.13 -3.12
N ILE A 63 15.34 -16.96 -3.17
CA ILE A 63 15.94 -15.75 -3.75
C ILE A 63 16.84 -15.13 -2.68
N GLU A 64 18.15 -15.13 -2.92
CA GLU A 64 19.16 -14.61 -1.99
C GLU A 64 19.94 -13.46 -2.63
N TYR A 65 20.03 -12.34 -1.92
CA TYR A 65 20.85 -11.19 -2.33
C TYR A 65 22.06 -11.03 -1.42
N THR A 66 23.18 -10.57 -1.99
CA THR A 66 24.38 -10.18 -1.23
C THR A 66 24.06 -9.11 -0.18
N ALA A 67 23.15 -8.19 -0.53
CA ALA A 67 22.64 -7.16 0.36
C ALA A 67 21.98 -7.71 1.63
N ASP A 68 21.33 -8.88 1.59
CA ASP A 68 20.61 -9.44 2.74
C ASP A 68 21.57 -9.83 3.88
N ALA A 69 22.76 -10.31 3.55
CA ALA A 69 23.79 -10.61 4.56
C ALA A 69 24.23 -9.32 5.27
N VAL A 70 24.46 -8.25 4.49
CA VAL A 70 24.84 -6.94 5.02
C VAL A 70 23.71 -6.32 5.85
N ARG A 71 22.45 -6.41 5.43
CA ARG A 71 21.28 -5.93 6.19
C ARG A 71 21.19 -6.62 7.55
N ARG A 72 21.30 -7.95 7.59
CA ARG A 72 21.25 -8.73 8.84
C ARG A 72 22.33 -8.28 9.81
N GLN A 73 23.55 -8.07 9.33
CA GLN A 73 24.64 -7.58 10.17
C GLN A 73 24.38 -6.13 10.63
N PHE A 74 23.97 -5.25 9.71
CA PHE A 74 23.70 -3.85 10.01
C PHE A 74 22.68 -3.66 11.13
N PHE A 75 21.53 -4.32 11.04
CA PHE A 75 20.47 -4.20 12.05
C PHE A 75 20.75 -4.96 13.34
N ARG A 76 21.63 -5.97 13.31
CA ARG A 76 22.15 -6.62 14.52
C ARG A 76 23.03 -5.65 15.31
N ASP A 77 23.89 -4.91 14.63
CA ASP A 77 24.78 -3.93 15.25
C ASP A 77 24.04 -2.64 15.66
N HIS A 78 22.96 -2.28 14.95
CA HIS A 78 22.19 -1.04 15.15
C HIS A 78 20.70 -1.32 15.38
N PRO A 79 20.31 -1.90 16.53
CA PRO A 79 18.92 -2.28 16.79
C PRO A 79 17.96 -1.09 16.78
N PHE A 80 18.42 0.10 17.18
CA PHE A 80 17.58 1.30 17.21
C PHE A 80 17.31 1.91 15.82
N GLU A 81 18.08 1.55 14.79
CA GLU A 81 17.75 1.94 13.41
C GLU A 81 16.49 1.20 12.92
N ALA A 82 16.24 -0.02 13.41
CA ALA A 82 15.02 -0.77 13.10
C ALA A 82 13.77 -0.17 13.77
N MET A 83 13.94 0.61 14.85
CA MET A 83 12.83 1.31 15.51
C MET A 83 12.44 2.62 14.79
N ARG A 84 13.25 3.09 13.83
CA ARG A 84 12.89 4.27 13.05
C ARG A 84 11.77 3.94 12.09
N ALA A 85 10.75 4.79 12.07
CA ALA A 85 9.59 4.59 11.20
C ALA A 85 10.01 4.58 9.73
N GLN A 86 9.58 3.54 9.01
CA GLN A 86 9.75 3.39 7.56
C GLN A 86 8.40 3.11 6.91
N THR A 87 8.19 3.66 5.73
CA THR A 87 6.97 3.40 4.94
C THR A 87 7.24 2.22 4.02
N LEU A 88 6.54 1.11 4.24
CA LEU A 88 6.55 -0.08 3.36
C LEU A 88 5.52 0.00 2.23
N VAL A 89 4.69 1.05 2.23
CA VAL A 89 3.70 1.28 1.18
C VAL A 89 4.45 1.73 -0.07
N GLU A 90 4.47 0.87 -1.07
CA GLU A 90 5.01 1.17 -2.39
C GLU A 90 4.13 2.20 -3.12
N GLY A 91 4.75 2.98 -4.02
CA GLY A 91 4.02 3.90 -4.88
C GLY A 91 3.29 3.19 -6.03
N GLU A 92 2.49 3.94 -6.80
CA GLU A 92 1.86 3.42 -8.02
C GLU A 92 2.90 3.04 -9.08
N THR A 93 4.02 3.75 -9.11
CA THR A 93 5.17 3.45 -9.97
C THR A 93 6.37 3.05 -9.14
N ILE A 94 7.16 2.12 -9.69
CA ILE A 94 8.47 1.78 -9.15
C ILE A 94 9.34 3.03 -9.29
N ARG A 95 9.81 3.55 -8.15
CA ARG A 95 10.69 4.70 -8.17
C ARG A 95 12.01 4.29 -8.80
N GLU A 96 12.49 5.11 -9.73
CA GLU A 96 13.86 4.98 -10.21
C GLU A 96 14.83 5.09 -9.04
N PRO A 97 15.96 4.37 -9.09
CA PRO A 97 16.97 4.50 -8.05
C PRO A 97 17.44 5.94 -7.98
N HIS A 98 17.23 6.61 -6.84
CA HIS A 98 17.70 7.98 -6.69
C HIS A 98 19.21 7.98 -6.51
N GLY A 99 19.93 8.98 -7.03
CA GLY A 99 21.35 9.20 -6.72
C GLY A 99 22.34 8.60 -7.71
N VAL A 100 23.63 8.70 -7.34
CA VAL A 100 24.75 8.24 -8.15
C VAL A 100 24.96 6.76 -7.91
N GLN A 101 25.00 5.96 -8.97
CA GLN A 101 25.20 4.51 -8.88
C GLN A 101 26.54 4.06 -9.46
N GLY A 102 26.88 2.80 -9.22
CA GLY A 102 28.03 2.16 -9.83
C GLY A 102 29.36 2.69 -9.30
N LYS A 103 30.36 2.71 -10.17
CA LYS A 103 31.73 3.15 -9.85
C LYS A 103 31.83 4.64 -9.51
N ALA A 104 30.88 5.46 -9.95
CA ALA A 104 30.84 6.87 -9.62
C ALA A 104 30.46 7.11 -8.15
N TRP A 105 29.77 6.14 -7.52
CA TRP A 105 29.39 6.22 -6.12
C TRP A 105 30.57 5.92 -5.21
N THR A 106 31.16 6.97 -4.65
CA THR A 106 32.37 6.88 -3.79
C THR A 106 32.09 7.30 -2.36
N ARG A 107 31.07 8.13 -2.12
CA ARG A 107 30.70 8.63 -0.81
C ARG A 107 29.19 8.50 -0.61
N LEU A 108 28.79 8.05 0.58
CA LEU A 108 27.38 7.95 0.97
C LEU A 108 26.66 9.31 0.92
N ARG A 109 27.39 10.42 1.16
CA ARG A 109 26.87 11.79 1.03
C ARG A 109 26.26 12.13 -0.33
N GLN A 110 26.68 11.44 -1.39
CA GLN A 110 26.18 11.69 -2.75
C GLN A 110 24.70 11.33 -2.91
N HIS A 111 24.18 10.40 -2.09
CA HIS A 111 22.75 10.08 -2.02
C HIS A 111 21.95 11.11 -1.20
N GLY A 112 22.62 11.97 -0.42
CA GLY A 112 21.98 13.06 0.28
C GLY A 112 22.54 13.32 1.68
N ARG A 113 21.94 14.30 2.35
CA ARG A 113 22.33 14.72 3.70
C ARG A 113 21.91 13.74 4.79
N ASN A 114 20.74 13.12 4.62
CA ASN A 114 20.14 12.19 5.57
C ASN A 114 19.89 10.83 4.89
N PRO A 115 20.94 10.00 4.73
CA PRO A 115 20.81 8.68 4.12
C PRO A 115 19.96 7.77 5.00
N THR A 116 19.21 6.89 4.35
CA THR A 116 18.49 5.80 5.01
C THR A 116 19.45 4.67 5.38
N PRO A 117 19.07 3.77 6.30
CA PRO A 117 19.83 2.54 6.56
C PRO A 117 20.05 1.71 5.29
N GLU A 118 19.07 1.72 4.39
CA GLU A 118 19.13 0.99 3.13
C GLU A 118 20.17 1.60 2.17
N ASP A 119 20.30 2.93 2.13
CA ASP A 119 21.35 3.59 1.35
C ASP A 119 22.76 3.20 1.83
N ALA A 120 22.95 3.03 3.15
CA ALA A 120 24.22 2.57 3.71
C ALA A 120 24.54 1.11 3.33
N VAL A 121 23.53 0.25 3.31
CA VAL A 121 23.67 -1.14 2.86
C VAL A 121 24.00 -1.19 1.37
N GLN A 122 23.26 -0.45 0.54
CA GLN A 122 23.51 -0.37 -0.90
C GLN A 122 24.89 0.21 -1.20
N PHE A 123 25.36 1.17 -0.41
CA PHE A 123 26.71 1.71 -0.52
C PHE A 123 27.78 0.66 -0.19
N ALA A 124 27.57 -0.17 0.84
CA ALA A 124 28.51 -1.27 1.14
C ALA A 124 28.56 -2.30 0.00
N VAL A 125 27.41 -2.61 -0.61
CA VAL A 125 27.32 -3.52 -1.76
C VAL A 125 28.00 -2.91 -3.00
N SER A 126 27.78 -1.63 -3.29
CA SER A 126 28.42 -0.96 -4.43
C SER A 126 29.94 -0.86 -4.29
N LEU A 127 30.45 -0.64 -3.07
CA LEU A 127 31.87 -0.71 -2.73
C LEU A 127 32.46 -2.11 -2.97
N PHE A 128 31.69 -3.17 -2.68
CA PHE A 128 32.10 -4.54 -2.94
C PHE A 128 32.12 -4.86 -4.44
N GLU A 129 31.04 -4.54 -5.16
CA GLU A 129 30.85 -4.92 -6.57
C GLU A 129 31.68 -4.07 -7.55
N HIS A 130 31.79 -2.75 -7.33
CA HIS A 130 32.41 -1.85 -8.30
C HIS A 130 33.80 -1.37 -7.92
N HIS A 131 34.12 -1.35 -6.63
CA HIS A 131 35.42 -0.87 -6.12
C HIS A 131 36.34 -2.00 -5.65
N ASN A 132 35.90 -3.25 -5.78
CA ASN A 132 36.64 -4.46 -5.38
C ASN A 132 37.11 -4.43 -3.92
N THR A 133 36.35 -3.78 -3.04
CA THR A 133 36.68 -3.74 -1.61
C THR A 133 36.11 -4.98 -0.92
N PRO A 134 36.86 -5.66 -0.03
CA PRO A 134 36.32 -6.81 0.70
C PRO A 134 35.09 -6.42 1.52
N VAL A 135 34.08 -7.30 1.57
CA VAL A 135 32.79 -7.05 2.26
C VAL A 135 32.96 -6.47 3.68
N PRO A 136 33.85 -6.99 4.56
CA PRO A 136 34.00 -6.42 5.90
C PRO A 136 34.55 -4.98 5.90
N LEU A 137 35.45 -4.66 4.98
CA LEU A 137 36.01 -3.32 4.83
C LEU A 137 34.96 -2.36 4.25
N ALA A 138 34.25 -2.79 3.21
CA ALA A 138 33.15 -2.04 2.62
C ALA A 138 32.07 -1.69 3.65
N TYR A 139 31.68 -2.67 4.47
CA TYR A 139 30.72 -2.49 5.56
C TYR A 139 31.20 -1.47 6.59
N ARG A 140 32.46 -1.58 7.07
CA ARG A 140 33.02 -0.62 8.04
C ARG A 140 33.07 0.80 7.49
N LEU A 141 33.40 0.98 6.22
CA LEU A 141 33.40 2.28 5.56
C LEU A 141 31.99 2.85 5.42
N ALA A 142 31.01 2.02 5.04
CA ALA A 142 29.63 2.45 4.94
C ALA A 142 29.06 2.88 6.29
N VAL A 143 29.30 2.08 7.34
CA VAL A 143 28.84 2.37 8.70
C VAL A 143 29.51 3.62 9.28
N SER A 144 30.81 3.84 9.05
CA SER A 144 31.49 5.04 9.54
C SER A 144 30.93 6.31 8.90
N GLN A 145 30.71 6.29 7.57
CA GLN A 145 30.09 7.42 6.86
C GLN A 145 28.65 7.64 7.30
N PHE A 146 27.86 6.58 7.49
CA PHE A 146 26.50 6.67 7.98
C PHE A 146 26.44 7.29 9.38
N ARG A 147 27.31 6.85 10.31
CA ARG A 147 27.40 7.41 11.67
C ARG A 147 27.79 8.88 11.68
N SER A 148 28.76 9.29 10.84
CA SER A 148 29.13 10.71 10.66
C SER A 148 27.95 11.55 10.16
N LEU A 149 27.21 11.05 9.17
CA LEU A 149 26.04 11.76 8.65
C LEU A 149 24.92 11.87 9.69
N ARG A 150 24.70 10.83 10.50
CA ARG A 150 23.74 10.84 11.60
C ARG A 150 24.14 11.81 12.72
N SER A 151 25.41 11.83 13.12
CA SER A 151 25.88 12.75 14.16
C SER A 151 25.74 14.20 13.72
N GLU A 152 26.04 14.48 12.46
CA GLU A 152 25.88 15.82 11.92
C GLU A 152 24.42 16.26 11.82
N LEU A 153 23.51 15.37 11.45
CA LEU A 153 22.08 15.67 11.48
C LEU A 153 21.60 15.97 12.91
N HIS A 154 22.05 15.18 13.89
CA HIS A 154 21.72 15.38 15.29
C HIS A 154 22.18 16.76 15.78
N VAL A 155 23.46 17.07 15.60
CA VAL A 155 24.03 18.37 15.97
C VAL A 155 23.31 19.51 15.26
N SER A 156 23.05 19.37 13.95
CA SER A 156 22.31 20.40 13.19
C SER A 156 20.90 20.64 13.73
N ALA A 157 20.20 19.59 14.18
CA ALA A 157 18.86 19.72 14.74
C ALA A 157 18.89 20.37 16.13
N GLU A 158 19.86 20.02 16.98
CA GLU A 158 20.05 20.64 18.30
C GLU A 158 20.38 22.13 18.18
N PHE A 159 21.30 22.48 17.29
CA PHE A 159 21.63 23.88 17.04
C PHE A 159 20.45 24.68 16.51
N ALA A 160 19.69 24.12 15.56
CA ALA A 160 18.49 24.78 15.02
C ALA A 160 17.42 25.02 16.10
N LEU A 161 17.25 24.08 17.03
CA LEU A 161 16.35 24.23 18.17
C LEU A 161 16.85 25.32 19.12
N ASN A 162 18.13 25.30 19.49
CA ASN A 162 18.73 26.30 20.38
C ASN A 162 18.64 27.70 19.80
N GLU A 163 18.92 27.85 18.50
CA GLU A 163 18.82 29.11 17.78
C GLU A 163 17.36 29.62 17.77
N ALA A 164 16.39 28.76 17.46
CA ALA A 164 14.99 29.13 17.49
C ALA A 164 14.54 29.57 18.89
N GLN A 165 14.96 28.86 19.95
CA GLN A 165 14.67 29.25 21.34
C GLN A 165 15.32 30.57 21.71
N PHE A 166 16.56 30.80 21.28
CA PHE A 166 17.27 32.07 21.48
C PHE A 166 16.51 33.25 20.87
N TYR A 167 15.94 33.07 19.67
CA TYR A 167 15.06 34.06 19.04
C TYR A 167 13.63 34.12 19.61
N GLY A 168 13.34 33.37 20.69
CA GLY A 168 12.06 33.42 21.40
C GLY A 168 10.97 32.52 20.83
N ALA A 169 11.30 31.55 19.98
CA ALA A 169 10.33 30.55 19.51
C ALA A 169 9.82 29.73 20.69
N LYS A 170 8.49 29.66 20.83
CA LYS A 170 7.82 28.82 21.85
C LYS A 170 7.34 27.53 21.20
N PHE A 171 7.94 26.42 21.58
CA PHE A 171 7.53 25.09 21.11
C PHE A 171 6.36 24.56 21.95
N GLY A 172 5.57 23.68 21.34
CA GLY A 172 4.56 22.90 22.07
C GLY A 172 5.20 21.87 23.00
N PRO A 173 4.39 21.02 23.65
CA PRO A 173 4.90 20.06 24.61
C PRO A 173 5.86 19.06 23.98
N ASN A 174 7.02 18.89 24.61
CA ASN A 174 8.07 17.99 24.17
C ASN A 174 7.59 16.53 24.17
N GLU A 175 8.27 15.66 23.43
CA GLU A 175 7.92 14.22 23.44
C GLU A 175 8.07 13.61 24.84
N MET A 176 9.02 14.09 25.64
CA MET A 176 9.18 13.70 27.05
C MET A 176 7.98 14.09 27.91
N GLU A 177 7.44 15.30 27.71
CA GLU A 177 6.25 15.77 28.43
C GLU A 177 5.01 14.99 27.98
N ARG A 178 4.85 14.76 26.66
CA ARG A 178 3.79 13.89 26.12
C ARG A 178 3.87 12.48 26.68
N GLY A 179 5.07 11.90 26.77
CA GLY A 179 5.31 10.60 27.39
C GLY A 179 4.96 10.56 28.87
N ALA A 180 5.34 11.60 29.63
CA ALA A 180 4.97 11.74 31.03
C ALA A 180 3.46 11.87 31.24
N ASP A 181 2.77 12.63 30.38
CA ASP A 181 1.31 12.80 30.43
C ASP A 181 0.57 11.50 30.10
N LEU A 182 1.03 10.76 29.08
CA LEU A 182 0.49 9.43 28.76
C LEU A 182 0.69 8.47 29.93
N THR A 183 1.88 8.49 30.56
CA THR A 183 2.18 7.67 31.74
C THR A 183 1.28 8.03 32.91
N ARG A 184 1.08 9.33 33.18
CA ARG A 184 0.17 9.82 34.23
C ARG A 184 -1.26 9.34 33.98
N ARG A 185 -1.77 9.47 32.75
CA ARG A 185 -3.12 8.99 32.38
C ARG A 185 -3.26 7.47 32.56
N ALA A 186 -2.24 6.71 32.18
CA ALA A 186 -2.22 5.26 32.37
C ALA A 186 -2.22 4.87 33.86
N LEU A 187 -1.42 5.56 34.70
CA LEU A 187 -1.38 5.33 36.14
C LEU A 187 -2.71 5.66 36.82
N MET A 188 -3.37 6.77 36.43
CA MET A 188 -4.72 7.09 36.93
C MET A 188 -5.73 6.01 36.54
N THR A 189 -5.67 5.52 35.30
CA THR A 189 -6.52 4.40 34.87
C THR A 189 -6.25 3.16 35.70
N TRP A 190 -4.99 2.83 35.95
CA TRP A 190 -4.59 1.66 36.74
C TRP A 190 -5.04 1.76 38.22
N SER A 191 -4.85 2.92 38.86
CA SER A 191 -5.26 3.14 40.26
C SER A 191 -6.77 2.97 40.46
N HIS A 192 -7.58 3.51 39.54
CA HIS A 192 -9.03 3.31 39.55
C HIS A 192 -9.45 1.86 39.29
N THR A 193 -8.62 1.05 38.65
CA THR A 193 -8.91 -0.36 38.34
C THR A 193 -8.56 -1.29 39.50
N GLY A 194 -7.53 -0.96 40.29
CA GLY A 194 -7.13 -1.70 41.49
C GLY A 194 -8.20 -1.73 42.60
N ALA A 195 -9.05 -0.70 42.70
CA ALA A 195 -10.09 -0.59 43.73
C ALA A 195 -11.43 -1.31 43.39
N GLY A 196 -11.63 -1.84 42.17
CA GLY A 196 -12.87 -2.54 41.82
C GLY A 196 -13.07 -2.96 40.35
N GLY A 197 -12.04 -2.86 39.51
CA GLY A 197 -12.18 -2.78 38.05
C GLY A 197 -11.97 -4.07 37.23
N ARG A 198 -11.84 -5.24 37.85
CA ARG A 198 -11.56 -6.51 37.13
C ARG A 198 -12.59 -6.85 36.04
N LYS A 199 -13.84 -6.36 36.15
CA LYS A 199 -14.93 -6.67 35.22
C LYS A 199 -14.95 -5.81 33.93
N LYS A 200 -14.42 -4.58 33.93
CA LYS A 200 -14.50 -3.67 32.76
C LYS A 200 -13.39 -3.90 31.73
N GLN A 201 -12.21 -4.35 32.15
CA GLN A 201 -11.02 -4.48 31.31
C GLN A 201 -11.12 -5.59 30.24
N MET A 202 -11.93 -6.64 30.49
CA MET A 202 -12.18 -7.71 29.52
C MET A 202 -12.99 -7.24 28.28
N SER A 203 -13.77 -6.16 28.39
CA SER A 203 -14.59 -5.65 27.28
C SER A 203 -13.82 -4.79 26.26
N ILE A 204 -12.64 -4.28 26.64
CA ILE A 204 -11.86 -3.33 25.82
C ILE A 204 -10.86 -4.08 24.91
N ARG A 205 -10.47 -5.30 25.27
CA ARG A 205 -9.40 -6.06 24.61
C ARG A 205 -9.72 -6.50 23.17
N ASN A 206 -10.99 -6.42 22.73
CA ASN A 206 -11.45 -6.88 21.41
C ASN A 206 -11.88 -5.75 20.44
N ARG A 207 -11.42 -4.50 20.60
CA ARG A 207 -11.77 -3.39 19.68
C ARG A 207 -10.55 -2.76 19.01
N PHE A 208 -9.72 -3.57 18.37
CA PHE A 208 -8.83 -3.06 17.31
C PHE A 208 -9.60 -3.03 15.99
N PHE A 209 -10.35 -1.96 15.75
CA PHE A 209 -10.84 -1.64 14.40
C PHE A 209 -10.08 -0.41 13.91
N ALA A 210 -9.38 -0.55 12.79
CA ALA A 210 -8.84 0.61 12.08
C ALA A 210 -10.03 1.43 11.56
N VAL A 211 -10.26 2.61 12.14
CA VAL A 211 -11.27 3.55 11.63
C VAL A 211 -10.69 4.23 10.40
N TRP A 212 -10.86 3.61 9.23
CA TRP A 212 -10.52 4.23 7.95
C TRP A 212 -11.52 5.35 7.67
N LYS A 213 -11.18 6.59 8.03
CA LYS A 213 -11.88 7.76 7.50
C LYS A 213 -11.39 7.92 6.06
N GLY A 214 -12.21 7.46 5.12
CA GLY A 214 -11.91 7.57 3.69
C GLY A 214 -11.62 9.00 3.27
N ARG A 215 -10.94 9.13 2.12
CA ARG A 215 -10.64 10.41 1.46
C ARG A 215 -11.96 11.17 1.25
N THR A 216 -11.99 12.45 1.61
CA THR A 216 -13.14 13.35 1.40
C THR A 216 -13.61 13.27 -0.06
N GLY A 217 -14.80 12.70 -0.30
CA GLY A 217 -15.42 12.61 -1.63
C GLY A 217 -15.49 11.21 -2.27
N ALA A 218 -14.87 10.17 -1.70
CA ALA A 218 -15.13 8.80 -2.15
C ALA A 218 -16.46 8.29 -1.56
N PRO A 219 -17.33 7.58 -2.31
CA PRO A 219 -18.50 6.94 -1.72
C PRO A 219 -18.01 5.99 -0.64
N ALA A 220 -18.41 6.25 0.61
CA ALA A 220 -18.03 5.45 1.76
C ALA A 220 -18.35 3.99 1.45
N TRP A 221 -17.34 3.14 1.39
CA TRP A 221 -17.53 1.70 1.18
C TRP A 221 -18.52 1.22 2.25
N SER A 222 -19.71 0.79 1.82
CA SER A 222 -20.74 0.32 2.75
C SER A 222 -20.22 -0.95 3.39
N HIS A 223 -19.77 -0.82 4.64
CA HIS A 223 -18.83 -1.68 5.37
C HIS A 223 -19.34 -3.10 5.64
N GLY A 224 -19.88 -3.83 4.65
CA GLY A 224 -20.57 -5.10 4.87
C GLY A 224 -21.67 -5.01 5.94
N VAL A 225 -22.11 -3.81 6.32
CA VAL A 225 -23.06 -3.58 7.42
C VAL A 225 -24.41 -4.19 7.10
N GLY A 226 -24.82 -4.10 5.83
CA GLY A 226 -26.00 -4.77 5.32
C GLY A 226 -25.87 -6.30 5.41
N TYR A 227 -24.69 -6.83 5.08
CA TYR A 227 -24.40 -8.26 5.18
C TYR A 227 -24.44 -8.75 6.63
N THR A 228 -23.76 -8.06 7.55
CA THR A 228 -23.75 -8.43 8.98
C THR A 228 -25.11 -8.30 9.63
N LYS A 229 -25.89 -7.26 9.30
CA LYS A 229 -27.29 -7.14 9.79
C LYS A 229 -28.17 -8.30 9.30
N ARG A 230 -28.01 -8.76 8.06
CA ARG A 230 -28.75 -9.91 7.52
C ARG A 230 -28.30 -11.22 8.16
N TRP A 231 -26.99 -11.39 8.34
CA TRP A 231 -26.42 -12.56 9.02
C TRP A 231 -26.91 -12.68 10.46
N VAL A 232 -26.91 -11.59 11.23
CA VAL A 232 -27.47 -11.55 12.60
C VAL A 232 -28.96 -11.89 12.61
N ARG A 233 -29.69 -11.55 11.54
CA ARG A 233 -31.12 -11.88 11.36
C ARG A 233 -31.36 -13.29 10.80
N GLY A 234 -30.33 -14.11 10.60
CA GLY A 234 -30.44 -15.46 10.04
C GLY A 234 -30.86 -15.50 8.57
N MET A 235 -30.77 -14.37 7.85
CA MET A 235 -31.12 -14.29 6.44
C MET A 235 -29.89 -14.67 5.58
N PRO A 236 -30.06 -15.46 4.50
CA PRO A 236 -28.96 -15.83 3.62
C PRO A 236 -28.32 -14.59 2.99
N PRO A 237 -26.99 -14.59 2.79
CA PRO A 237 -26.30 -13.47 2.17
C PRO A 237 -26.74 -13.34 0.71
N MET A 238 -27.22 -12.16 0.34
CA MET A 238 -27.71 -11.88 -1.00
C MET A 238 -26.54 -11.43 -1.88
N LEU A 239 -26.23 -12.20 -2.94
CA LEU A 239 -25.13 -11.89 -3.86
C LEU A 239 -25.39 -10.68 -4.78
N TRP A 240 -26.64 -10.21 -4.89
CA TRP A 240 -27.03 -9.13 -5.79
C TRP A 240 -27.71 -7.97 -5.02
N PRO A 241 -27.47 -6.69 -5.40
CA PRO A 241 -28.08 -5.55 -4.72
C PRO A 241 -29.58 -5.50 -4.98
N THR A 242 -30.40 -5.29 -3.94
CA THR A 242 -31.86 -5.15 -4.11
C THR A 242 -32.20 -3.95 -4.99
N GLN A 243 -33.39 -3.92 -5.59
CA GLN A 243 -33.82 -2.77 -6.39
C GLN A 243 -33.79 -1.47 -5.57
N GLU A 244 -34.06 -1.54 -4.27
CA GLU A 244 -33.95 -0.42 -3.33
C GLU A 244 -32.52 0.06 -3.17
N GLU A 245 -31.55 -0.85 -3.00
CA GLU A 245 -30.12 -0.52 -2.93
C GLU A 245 -29.62 0.07 -4.26
N LYS A 246 -30.08 -0.45 -5.41
CA LYS A 246 -29.79 0.12 -6.73
C LYS A 246 -30.36 1.54 -6.87
N ARG A 247 -31.58 1.78 -6.39
CA ARG A 247 -32.22 3.11 -6.39
C ARG A 247 -31.48 4.07 -5.47
N ALA A 248 -31.09 3.63 -4.27
CA ALA A 248 -30.33 4.43 -3.32
C ALA A 248 -28.93 4.79 -3.86
N ALA A 249 -28.23 3.84 -4.48
CA ALA A 249 -26.94 4.09 -5.13
C ALA A 249 -27.06 5.05 -6.32
N LYS A 250 -28.14 4.95 -7.10
CA LYS A 250 -28.45 5.89 -8.18
C LYS A 250 -28.73 7.30 -7.64
N ALA A 251 -29.55 7.42 -6.59
CA ALA A 251 -29.85 8.70 -5.93
C ALA A 251 -28.60 9.33 -5.31
N ALA A 252 -27.73 8.54 -4.66
CA ALA A 252 -26.47 9.04 -4.11
C ALA A 252 -25.51 9.55 -5.20
N ARG A 253 -25.48 8.88 -6.37
CA ARG A 253 -24.76 9.36 -7.57
C ARG A 253 -25.34 10.65 -8.12
N GLU A 254 -26.67 10.78 -8.14
CA GLU A 254 -27.34 12.00 -8.59
C GLU A 254 -27.01 13.18 -7.65
N LEU A 255 -27.03 12.97 -6.33
CA LEU A 255 -26.66 13.98 -5.32
C LEU A 255 -25.20 14.44 -5.42
N LEU A 256 -24.26 13.52 -5.74
CA LEU A 256 -22.86 13.88 -5.98
C LEU A 256 -22.68 14.73 -7.25
N ASN A 257 -23.58 14.61 -8.23
CA ASN A 257 -23.53 15.34 -9.50
C ASN A 257 -24.30 16.67 -9.47
N GLU A 258 -25.14 16.91 -8.46
CA GLU A 258 -25.89 18.17 -8.30
C GLU A 258 -25.05 19.45 -8.26
N PRO A 259 -23.90 19.53 -7.55
CA PRO A 259 -23.11 20.76 -7.57
C PRO A 259 -22.60 21.11 -8.98
N GLY A 260 -22.27 20.11 -9.80
CA GLY A 260 -21.88 20.29 -11.20
C GLY A 260 -23.05 20.75 -12.09
N ARG A 261 -24.25 20.22 -11.83
CA ARG A 261 -25.48 20.56 -12.57
C ARG A 261 -25.94 22.00 -12.30
N LEU A 262 -25.86 22.45 -11.04
CA LEU A 262 -26.20 23.84 -10.67
C LEU A 262 -25.21 24.85 -11.27
N LEU A 263 -23.92 24.49 -11.36
CA LEU A 263 -22.93 25.30 -12.07
C LEU A 263 -23.24 25.42 -13.56
N GLN A 264 -23.59 24.32 -14.23
CA GLN A 264 -23.99 24.34 -15.65
C GLN A 264 -25.27 25.15 -15.89
N GLN A 265 -26.27 25.06 -15.01
CA GLN A 265 -27.49 25.87 -15.11
C GLN A 265 -27.22 27.36 -14.90
N LYS A 266 -26.33 27.73 -13.96
CA LYS A 266 -25.91 29.13 -13.77
C LYS A 266 -25.13 29.66 -14.96
N ILE A 267 -24.30 28.83 -15.60
CA ILE A 267 -23.60 29.20 -16.85
C ILE A 267 -24.61 29.39 -17.98
N ALA A 268 -25.56 28.48 -18.16
CA ALA A 268 -26.60 28.56 -19.18
C ALA A 268 -27.55 29.77 -19.00
N ALA A 269 -27.92 30.09 -17.75
CA ALA A 269 -28.72 31.28 -17.43
C ALA A 269 -27.96 32.59 -17.68
N LYS A 270 -26.63 32.57 -17.59
CA LYS A 270 -25.77 33.73 -17.86
C LYS A 270 -25.52 33.95 -19.36
N THR A 271 -25.63 32.90 -20.18
CA THR A 271 -25.45 32.97 -21.64
C THR A 271 -26.75 33.19 -22.43
N ALA A 272 -27.91 33.27 -21.79
CA ALA A 272 -29.16 33.63 -22.45
C ALA A 272 -29.17 35.13 -22.85
N PRO A 273 -29.51 35.49 -24.10
CA PRO A 273 -29.49 36.88 -24.57
C PRO A 273 -30.56 37.70 -23.84
N ARG A 274 -30.14 38.76 -23.14
CA ARG A 274 -31.06 39.75 -22.55
C ARG A 274 -31.72 40.53 -23.69
N GLY A 275 -33.02 40.32 -23.89
CA GLY A 275 -33.83 41.13 -24.80
C GLY A 275 -33.73 42.62 -24.44
N SER A 276 -33.45 43.45 -25.44
CA SER A 276 -33.36 44.90 -25.34
C SER A 276 -34.71 45.51 -24.92
N PRO A 277 -34.75 46.46 -23.96
CA PRO A 277 -35.98 47.15 -23.60
C PRO A 277 -36.39 48.12 -24.72
N THR A 278 -37.54 47.87 -25.31
CA THR A 278 -38.18 48.74 -26.30
C THR A 278 -38.62 50.05 -25.62
N LEU A 279 -38.01 51.17 -26.01
CA LEU A 279 -38.43 52.51 -25.65
C LEU A 279 -39.80 52.80 -26.28
N GLN A 280 -40.86 52.94 -25.47
CA GLN A 280 -42.09 53.58 -25.88
C GLN A 280 -42.04 55.05 -25.43
N SER A 281 -42.09 55.95 -26.39
CA SER A 281 -42.16 57.41 -26.22
C SER A 281 -43.61 57.87 -25.93
N PRO A 282 -43.79 59.06 -25.31
CA PRO A 282 -45.07 59.49 -24.75
C PRO A 282 -45.84 60.44 -25.69
N ILE A 283 -47.15 60.20 -25.86
CA ILE A 283 -48.19 61.09 -26.44
C ILE A 283 -49.50 60.55 -25.81
N GLN A 284 -50.35 61.23 -25.03
CA GLN A 284 -50.61 62.65 -24.70
C GLN A 284 -50.77 62.82 -23.18
#